data_AF-A0AAD9VWH9-F1
#
_entry.id   AF-A0AAD9VWH9-F1
#
_cell.length_a   1.000
_cell.length_b   1.000
_cell.length_c   1.000
_cell.angle_alpha   90.00
_cell.angle_beta   90.00
_cell.angle_gamma   90.00
#
_symmetry.space_group_name_H-M   'P 1'
#
loop_
_entity.id
_entity.type
_entity.pdbx_description
1 polymer ?
#
loop_
_entity_poly.entity_id
_entity_poly.type
_entity_poly.pdbx_seq_one_letter_code
_entity_poly.pdbx_strand_id
1 'polypeptide(L)'
;MCLKMTRIMIFGAGSVGTVYAFLLQKAGADVTCVCRSTYETAKLNGFTVQSTIFGTHTFRPTIVKSAQEAVGVQINSSPFDFILVCTKAISSKSTTQSPPSLIHPAVQRGHTSIVVIQNGIGVEQIYHEAFPDNTIISGVTYLPVTQTNPGIYSHTETQVLHIGVYPACSTTPLDHENIKSFSNLIEAAGADVAIHEEVQIERWKKLVANATWNPICALSRCRDLEFLQASPDLAQEFIVESMREVVSVAAASGYGNHVTEDTISAQLARSKARKWPGVEPSMLADIVAGRPMEVEGIVGEVVKEAKDRGVNVPRLETLYLLLKGYDWALAKSRQ
;
A
#
# COMPACT_ATOMS: atom_id res chain seq x y z
N MET A 1 4.93 -8.34 36.69
CA MET A 1 4.56 -7.18 35.86
C MET A 1 3.86 -7.70 34.62
N CYS A 2 2.60 -7.32 34.39
CA CYS A 2 1.93 -7.63 33.12
C CYS A 2 2.57 -6.73 32.05
N LEU A 3 3.22 -7.31 31.03
CA LEU A 3 3.75 -6.53 29.91
C LEU A 3 2.58 -5.80 29.25
N LYS A 4 2.67 -4.47 29.10
CA LYS A 4 1.64 -3.68 28.42
C LYS A 4 1.59 -4.16 26.96
N MET A 5 0.45 -4.72 26.54
CA MET A 5 0.25 -5.22 25.19
C MET A 5 0.11 -4.05 24.21
N THR A 6 0.90 -4.03 23.13
CA THR A 6 0.80 -2.99 22.09
C THR A 6 -0.57 -3.08 21.41
N ARG A 7 -1.25 -1.94 21.26
CA ARG A 7 -2.58 -1.85 20.66
C ARG A 7 -2.49 -1.27 19.27
N ILE A 8 -3.06 -1.98 18.30
CA ILE A 8 -2.97 -1.61 16.88
C ILE A 8 -4.34 -1.63 16.23
N MET A 9 -4.68 -0.53 15.56
CA MET A 9 -5.83 -0.48 14.67
C MET A 9 -5.39 -0.70 13.22
N ILE A 10 -5.97 -1.69 12.55
CA ILE A 10 -5.83 -1.90 11.11
C ILE A 10 -6.97 -1.18 10.41
N PHE A 11 -6.67 -0.06 9.77
CA PHE A 11 -7.65 0.69 8.99
C PHE A 11 -7.68 0.15 7.56
N GLY A 12 -8.62 -0.76 7.29
CA GLY A 12 -8.80 -1.43 5.99
C GLY A 12 -8.29 -2.86 5.96
N ALA A 13 -9.09 -3.81 6.46
CA ALA A 13 -8.76 -5.25 6.41
C ALA A 13 -9.13 -5.92 5.07
N GLY A 14 -8.59 -5.39 3.96
CA GLY A 14 -8.52 -6.11 2.69
C GLY A 14 -7.30 -7.03 2.65
N SER A 15 -6.86 -7.46 1.45
CA SER A 15 -5.78 -8.44 1.29
C SER A 15 -4.52 -8.14 2.10
N VAL A 16 -3.91 -6.96 1.91
CA VAL A 16 -2.68 -6.56 2.60
C VAL A 16 -2.93 -6.37 4.10
N GLY A 17 -4.00 -5.66 4.46
CA GLY A 17 -4.33 -5.38 5.86
C GLY A 17 -4.59 -6.64 6.67
N THR A 18 -5.22 -7.68 6.09
CA THR A 18 -5.44 -8.95 6.79
C THR A 18 -4.14 -9.70 7.07
N VAL A 19 -3.17 -9.70 6.16
CA VAL A 19 -1.87 -10.35 6.43
C VAL A 19 -1.10 -9.61 7.52
N TYR A 20 -1.06 -8.27 7.50
CA TYR A 20 -0.42 -7.53 8.60
C TYR A 20 -1.18 -7.65 9.92
N ALA A 21 -2.52 -7.72 9.90
CA ALA A 21 -3.30 -8.02 11.11
C ALA A 21 -2.91 -9.39 11.71
N PHE A 22 -2.76 -10.41 10.86
CA PHE A 22 -2.26 -11.73 11.27
C PHE A 22 -0.87 -11.64 11.89
N LEU A 23 0.08 -11.00 11.20
CA LEU A 23 1.46 -10.89 11.67
C LEU A 23 1.53 -10.17 13.03
N LEU A 24 0.85 -9.05 13.17
CA LEU A 24 0.84 -8.26 14.40
C LEU A 24 0.16 -9.00 15.57
N GLN A 25 -0.95 -9.70 15.30
CA GLN A 25 -1.59 -10.53 16.33
C GLN A 25 -0.71 -11.74 16.71
N LYS A 26 -0.01 -12.34 15.75
CA LYS A 26 0.98 -13.42 16.01
C LYS A 26 2.15 -12.93 16.88
N ALA A 27 2.55 -11.67 16.74
CA ALA A 27 3.55 -11.02 17.60
C ALA A 27 3.02 -10.66 19.00
N GLY A 28 1.74 -10.93 19.29
CA GLY A 28 1.13 -10.71 20.60
C GLY A 28 0.50 -9.33 20.78
N ALA A 29 0.29 -8.54 19.71
CA ALA A 29 -0.41 -7.26 19.78
C ALA A 29 -1.94 -7.44 19.94
N ASP A 30 -2.60 -6.48 20.58
CA ASP A 30 -4.06 -6.33 20.58
C ASP A 30 -4.49 -5.66 19.27
N VAL A 31 -5.04 -6.45 18.35
CA VAL A 31 -5.37 -6.01 17.00
C VAL A 31 -6.87 -5.76 16.85
N THR A 32 -7.22 -4.53 16.44
CA THR A 32 -8.56 -4.14 16.04
C THR A 32 -8.61 -3.83 14.54
N CYS A 33 -9.43 -4.55 13.79
CA CYS A 33 -9.58 -4.36 12.35
C CYS A 33 -10.86 -3.58 12.03
N VAL A 34 -10.69 -2.50 11.26
CA VAL A 34 -11.79 -1.75 10.65
C VAL A 34 -12.10 -2.37 9.28
N CYS A 35 -13.28 -2.97 9.16
CA CYS A 35 -13.74 -3.70 7.97
C CYS A 35 -15.11 -3.19 7.53
N ARG A 36 -15.35 -3.08 6.21
CA ARG A 36 -16.68 -2.76 5.66
C ARG A 36 -17.26 -3.94 4.88
N SER A 37 -16.69 -4.24 3.70
CA SER A 37 -17.19 -5.27 2.79
C SER A 37 -17.15 -6.69 3.37
N THR A 38 -16.15 -7.01 4.19
CA THR A 38 -15.94 -8.33 4.78
C THR A 38 -16.38 -8.41 6.25
N TYR A 39 -17.05 -7.38 6.78
CA TYR A 39 -17.33 -7.26 8.21
C TYR A 39 -18.07 -8.47 8.79
N GLU A 40 -19.19 -8.88 8.19
CA GLU A 40 -20.03 -9.96 8.75
C GLU A 40 -19.27 -11.29 8.78
N THR A 41 -18.59 -11.63 7.68
CA THR A 41 -17.75 -12.84 7.61
C THR A 41 -16.61 -12.79 8.60
N ALA A 42 -15.89 -11.67 8.69
CA ALA A 42 -14.77 -11.50 9.61
C ALA A 42 -15.21 -11.58 11.07
N LYS A 43 -16.38 -11.03 11.40
CA LYS A 43 -16.89 -11.03 12.77
C LYS A 43 -17.33 -12.42 13.23
N LEU A 44 -17.93 -13.21 12.34
CA LEU A 44 -18.38 -14.57 12.63
C LEU A 44 -17.22 -15.57 12.64
N ASN A 45 -16.34 -15.50 11.64
CA ASN A 45 -15.37 -16.55 11.34
C ASN A 45 -13.91 -16.16 11.62
N GLY A 46 -13.62 -14.87 11.76
CA GLY A 46 -12.26 -14.35 11.69
C GLY A 46 -11.76 -14.27 10.25
N PHE A 47 -10.44 -14.31 10.11
CA PHE A 47 -9.77 -14.35 8.83
C PHE A 47 -8.91 -15.61 8.71
N THR A 48 -8.75 -16.11 7.49
CA THR A 48 -7.81 -17.18 7.16
C THR A 48 -6.78 -16.65 6.17
N VAL A 49 -5.50 -16.78 6.51
CA VAL A 49 -4.37 -16.48 5.63
C VAL A 49 -3.71 -17.81 5.24
N GLN A 50 -3.73 -18.12 3.95
CA GLN A 50 -3.03 -19.24 3.34
C GLN A 50 -1.73 -18.70 2.73
N SER A 51 -0.65 -18.72 3.52
CA SER A 51 0.65 -18.20 3.10
C SER A 51 1.60 -19.31 2.69
N THR A 52 2.30 -19.15 1.57
CA THR A 52 3.42 -20.03 1.20
C THR A 52 4.66 -19.80 2.07
N ILE A 53 4.70 -18.70 2.84
CA ILE A 53 5.83 -18.30 3.71
C ILE A 53 5.52 -18.62 5.16
N PHE A 54 4.32 -18.24 5.63
CA PHE A 54 3.94 -18.37 7.03
C PHE A 54 3.08 -19.60 7.34
N GLY A 55 2.66 -20.35 6.32
CA GLY A 55 1.69 -21.45 6.46
C GLY A 55 0.24 -20.97 6.47
N THR A 56 -0.68 -21.88 6.78
CA THR A 56 -2.12 -21.56 6.86
C THR A 56 -2.53 -21.28 8.30
N HIS A 57 -3.11 -20.10 8.53
CA HIS A 57 -3.53 -19.64 9.85
C HIS A 57 -4.94 -19.06 9.81
N THR A 58 -5.74 -19.41 10.80
CA THR A 58 -7.03 -18.74 11.07
C THR A 58 -6.91 -17.98 12.38
N PHE A 59 -7.25 -16.69 12.36
CA PHE A 59 -7.11 -15.80 13.50
C PHE A 59 -8.33 -14.88 13.62
N ARG A 60 -8.56 -14.38 14.84
CA ARG A 60 -9.76 -13.60 15.19
C ARG A 60 -9.34 -12.32 15.91
N PRO A 61 -9.12 -11.21 15.19
CA PRO A 61 -8.93 -9.90 15.80
C PRO A 61 -10.29 -9.30 16.20
N THR A 62 -10.27 -8.18 16.92
CA THR A 62 -11.49 -7.41 17.18
C THR A 62 -11.98 -6.78 15.88
N ILE A 63 -13.25 -6.97 15.51
CA ILE A 63 -13.82 -6.47 14.24
C ILE A 63 -14.86 -5.38 14.47
N VAL A 64 -14.63 -4.22 13.84
CA VAL A 64 -15.48 -3.01 13.91
C VAL A 64 -15.71 -2.40 12.51
N LYS A 65 -16.72 -1.53 12.37
CA LYS A 65 -17.06 -0.89 11.07
C LYS A 65 -16.39 0.47 10.87
N SER A 66 -15.92 1.11 11.94
CA SER A 66 -15.33 2.45 11.89
C SER A 66 -14.26 2.65 12.97
N ALA A 67 -13.43 3.69 12.81
CA ALA A 67 -12.48 4.10 13.85
C ALA A 67 -13.21 4.56 15.13
N GLN A 68 -14.39 5.17 15.00
CA GLN A 68 -15.21 5.56 16.15
C GLN A 68 -15.65 4.34 16.98
N GLU A 69 -16.08 3.27 16.32
CA GLU A 69 -16.39 2.01 17.00
C GLU A 69 -15.14 1.37 17.60
N ALA A 70 -13.99 1.48 16.92
CA ALA A 70 -12.71 0.96 17.41
C ALA A 70 -12.31 1.56 18.77
N VAL A 71 -12.61 2.85 18.98
CA VAL A 71 -12.40 3.52 20.27
C VAL A 71 -13.36 2.99 21.34
N GLY A 72 -14.60 2.70 20.99
CA GLY A 72 -15.61 2.20 21.93
C GLY A 72 -15.36 0.78 22.45
N VAL A 73 -14.59 -0.03 21.71
CA VAL A 73 -14.22 -1.40 22.12
C VAL A 73 -12.87 -1.46 22.86
N GLN A 74 -12.31 -0.31 23.23
CA GLN A 74 -11.00 -0.26 23.88
C GLN A 74 -11.00 -0.86 25.29
N ILE A 75 -10.14 -1.87 25.50
CA ILE A 75 -9.86 -2.41 26.83
C ILE A 75 -9.28 -1.27 27.69
N ASN A 76 -9.93 -0.96 28.81
CA ASN A 76 -9.52 0.08 29.77
C ASN A 76 -9.35 1.50 29.18
N SER A 77 -10.02 1.82 28.05
CA SER A 77 -9.91 3.13 27.39
C SER A 77 -8.47 3.56 27.02
N SER A 78 -7.56 2.60 26.84
CA SER A 78 -6.18 2.92 26.44
C SER A 78 -6.12 3.27 24.95
N PRO A 79 -5.40 4.34 24.54
CA PRO A 79 -5.27 4.71 23.14
C PRO A 79 -4.55 3.63 22.31
N PHE A 80 -4.68 3.71 20.97
CA PHE A 80 -3.88 2.88 20.08
C PHE A 80 -2.45 3.42 20.01
N ASP A 81 -1.47 2.53 20.13
CA ASP A 81 -0.06 2.88 19.90
C ASP A 81 0.20 3.07 18.39
N PHE A 82 -0.42 2.24 17.55
CA PHE A 82 -0.31 2.33 16.09
C PHE A 82 -1.67 2.27 15.37
N ILE A 83 -1.78 3.02 14.28
CA ILE A 83 -2.83 2.85 13.26
C ILE A 83 -2.14 2.51 11.94
N LEU A 84 -2.39 1.30 11.42
CA LEU A 84 -1.89 0.87 10.12
C LEU A 84 -2.94 1.14 9.04
N VAL A 85 -2.65 2.07 8.13
CA VAL A 85 -3.52 2.47 7.02
C VAL A 85 -3.29 1.55 5.83
N CYS A 86 -4.25 0.65 5.60
CA CYS A 86 -4.24 -0.37 4.55
C CYS A 86 -5.35 -0.18 3.51
N THR A 87 -6.23 0.81 3.68
CA THR A 87 -7.24 1.15 2.68
C THR A 87 -6.60 1.58 1.37
N LYS A 88 -7.24 1.31 0.24
CA LYS A 88 -6.76 1.80 -1.05
C LYS A 88 -6.84 3.32 -1.13
N ALA A 89 -5.83 3.95 -1.72
CA ALA A 89 -5.79 5.40 -1.97
C ALA A 89 -6.67 5.76 -3.20
N ILE A 90 -7.98 5.66 -3.03
CA ILE A 90 -8.97 5.91 -4.09
C ILE A 90 -9.61 7.27 -3.87
N SER A 91 -9.62 8.10 -4.92
CA SER A 91 -10.44 9.31 -4.97
C SER A 91 -11.86 8.94 -5.40
N SER A 92 -12.81 8.92 -4.46
CA SER A 92 -14.23 8.74 -4.78
C SER A 92 -14.97 10.05 -4.58
N LYS A 93 -15.75 10.46 -5.58
CA LYS A 93 -16.72 11.58 -5.45
C LYS A 93 -17.79 11.31 -4.39
N SER A 94 -17.99 10.06 -3.95
CA SER A 94 -18.97 9.70 -2.93
C SER A 94 -18.50 9.92 -1.49
N THR A 95 -17.21 10.16 -1.26
CA THR A 95 -16.66 10.35 0.08
C THR A 95 -16.31 11.82 0.25
N THR A 96 -17.15 12.56 0.97
CA THR A 96 -16.89 13.97 1.33
C THR A 96 -15.77 14.11 2.36
N GLN A 97 -15.32 13.00 2.95
CA GLN A 97 -14.35 12.92 4.03
C GLN A 97 -12.98 12.49 3.51
N SER A 98 -11.93 13.21 3.90
CA SER A 98 -10.54 12.84 3.61
C SER A 98 -10.13 11.60 4.41
N PRO A 99 -9.19 10.77 3.92
CA PRO A 99 -8.72 9.59 4.66
C PRO A 99 -8.26 9.87 6.10
N PRO A 100 -7.52 10.96 6.41
CA PRO A 100 -7.18 11.32 7.78
C PRO A 100 -8.40 11.53 8.69
N SER A 101 -9.46 12.18 8.18
CA SER A 101 -10.68 12.44 8.96
C SER A 101 -11.40 11.15 9.40
N LEU A 102 -11.24 10.07 8.64
CA LEU A 102 -11.85 8.76 8.96
C LEU A 102 -11.14 8.03 10.10
N ILE A 103 -9.85 8.30 10.33
CA ILE A 103 -9.08 7.70 11.42
C ILE A 103 -8.95 8.62 12.64
N HIS A 104 -9.20 9.92 12.46
CA HIS A 104 -9.06 10.94 13.51
C HIS A 104 -9.65 10.55 14.87
N PRO A 105 -10.85 9.93 14.98
CA PRO A 105 -11.38 9.53 16.28
C PRO A 105 -10.46 8.61 17.10
N ALA A 106 -9.64 7.80 16.42
CA ALA A 106 -8.74 6.83 17.04
C ALA A 106 -7.31 7.35 17.24
N VAL A 107 -7.00 8.58 16.79
CA VAL A 107 -5.65 9.17 16.90
C VAL A 107 -5.52 9.94 18.21
N GLN A 108 -4.64 9.47 19.10
CA GLN A 108 -4.23 10.22 20.29
C GLN A 108 -3.03 11.11 19.95
N ARG A 109 -3.20 12.43 20.07
CA ARG A 109 -2.16 13.44 19.82
C ARG A 109 -0.87 13.12 20.58
N GLY A 110 0.27 13.14 19.90
CA GLY A 110 1.58 12.92 20.52
C GLY A 110 1.87 11.47 20.97
N HIS A 111 0.97 10.53 20.67
CA HIS A 111 1.10 9.14 21.11
C HIS A 111 0.90 8.15 19.96
N THR A 112 -0.24 8.20 19.27
CA THR A 112 -0.57 7.24 18.22
C THR A 112 0.29 7.48 16.99
N SER A 113 1.09 6.49 16.61
CA SER A 113 1.84 6.51 15.35
C SER A 113 0.96 6.06 14.19
N ILE A 114 1.03 6.76 13.06
CA ILE A 114 0.25 6.44 11.86
C ILE A 114 1.18 5.80 10.83
N VAL A 115 0.93 4.54 10.51
CA VAL A 115 1.73 3.75 9.58
C VAL A 115 1.01 3.69 8.24
N VAL A 116 1.53 4.37 7.22
CA VAL A 116 0.90 4.52 5.90
C VAL A 116 1.58 3.59 4.89
N ILE A 117 0.94 2.46 4.58
CA ILE A 117 1.50 1.44 3.65
C ILE A 117 0.83 1.42 2.28
N GLN A 118 0.04 2.45 1.97
CA GLN A 118 -0.66 2.59 0.69
C GLN A 118 0.34 2.68 -0.48
N ASN A 119 -0.06 2.15 -1.64
CA ASN A 119 0.75 2.25 -2.86
C ASN A 119 0.80 3.70 -3.36
N GLY A 120 1.89 4.05 -4.04
CA GLY A 120 2.05 5.38 -4.61
C GLY A 120 3.10 6.22 -3.88
N ILE A 121 3.13 7.49 -4.28
CA ILE A 121 3.92 8.58 -3.67
C ILE A 121 2.98 9.67 -3.14
N GLY A 122 3.47 10.50 -2.23
CA GLY A 122 2.71 11.64 -1.67
C GLY A 122 1.54 11.25 -0.75
N VAL A 123 1.35 9.97 -0.47
CA VAL A 123 0.20 9.46 0.31
C VAL A 123 0.27 9.87 1.79
N GLU A 124 1.45 10.20 2.29
CA GLU A 124 1.72 10.54 3.68
C GLU A 124 1.45 11.99 4.02
N GLN A 125 1.58 12.89 3.03
CA GLN A 125 1.50 14.33 3.23
C GLN A 125 0.20 14.73 3.93
N ILE A 126 -0.94 14.19 3.48
CA ILE A 126 -2.25 14.49 4.06
C ILE A 126 -2.38 14.03 5.52
N TYR A 127 -1.66 12.97 5.92
CA TYR A 127 -1.65 12.49 7.30
C TYR A 127 -0.74 13.35 8.17
N HIS A 128 0.42 13.74 7.64
CA HIS A 128 1.35 14.64 8.33
C HIS A 128 0.71 16.01 8.59
N GLU A 129 0.03 16.59 7.61
CA GLU A 129 -0.68 17.87 7.76
C GLU A 129 -1.85 17.77 8.76
N ALA A 130 -2.57 16.66 8.78
CA ALA A 130 -3.71 16.45 9.68
C ALA A 130 -3.29 16.14 11.13
N PHE A 131 -2.12 15.53 11.33
CA PHE A 131 -1.63 15.07 12.63
C PHE A 131 -0.17 15.49 12.89
N PRO A 132 0.12 16.79 12.98
CA PRO A 132 1.49 17.31 12.99
C PRO A 132 2.33 16.91 14.22
N ASP A 133 1.67 16.51 15.33
CA ASP A 133 2.35 16.08 16.56
C ASP A 133 2.50 14.56 16.65
N ASN A 134 2.12 13.81 15.61
CA ASN A 134 2.13 12.36 15.61
C ASN A 134 3.20 11.83 14.64
N THR A 135 3.89 10.76 15.04
CA THR A 135 4.84 10.07 14.16
C THR A 135 4.10 9.50 12.95
N ILE A 136 4.53 9.88 11.74
CA ILE A 136 4.08 9.28 10.49
C ILE A 136 5.17 8.30 10.01
N ILE A 137 4.85 7.01 10.00
CA ILE A 137 5.72 5.96 9.46
C ILE A 137 5.23 5.66 8.05
N SER A 138 6.04 6.02 7.06
CA SER A 138 5.79 5.66 5.68
C SER A 138 6.26 4.23 5.42
N GLY A 139 5.44 3.42 4.75
CA GLY A 139 5.78 2.04 4.42
C GLY A 139 5.57 1.67 2.95
N VAL A 140 6.50 0.85 2.45
CA VAL A 140 6.53 0.31 1.09
C VAL A 140 6.51 -1.22 1.20
N THR A 141 5.33 -1.80 1.00
CA THR A 141 5.12 -3.24 1.12
C THR A 141 5.28 -3.97 -0.22
N TYR A 142 6.03 -5.07 -0.24
CA TYR A 142 5.99 -6.07 -1.31
C TYR A 142 5.34 -7.32 -0.73
N LEU A 143 4.07 -7.52 -1.07
CA LEU A 143 3.24 -8.55 -0.45
C LEU A 143 2.12 -8.97 -1.42
N PRO A 144 2.35 -9.95 -2.31
CA PRO A 144 1.33 -10.47 -3.22
C PRO A 144 0.25 -11.21 -2.43
N VAL A 145 -0.95 -10.62 -2.33
CA VAL A 145 -2.08 -11.22 -1.61
C VAL A 145 -3.37 -11.02 -2.37
N THR A 146 -4.07 -12.13 -2.58
CA THR A 146 -5.38 -12.15 -3.24
C THR A 146 -6.42 -12.72 -2.29
N GLN A 147 -7.56 -12.05 -2.20
CA GLN A 147 -8.72 -12.61 -1.52
C GLN A 147 -9.35 -13.68 -2.43
N THR A 148 -9.30 -14.94 -2.01
CA THR A 148 -9.84 -16.06 -2.80
C THR A 148 -11.30 -16.33 -2.47
N ASN A 149 -11.71 -16.05 -1.23
CA ASN A 149 -13.11 -16.10 -0.76
C ASN A 149 -13.34 -15.03 0.31
N PRO A 150 -14.60 -14.69 0.66
CA PRO A 150 -14.90 -13.85 1.83
C PRO A 150 -14.15 -14.33 3.08
N GLY A 151 -13.25 -13.49 3.61
CA GLY A 151 -12.42 -13.81 4.79
C GLY A 151 -11.22 -14.74 4.56
N ILE A 152 -11.00 -15.27 3.35
CA ILE A 152 -9.87 -16.16 3.02
C ILE A 152 -8.93 -15.50 2.03
N TYR A 153 -7.64 -15.46 2.36
CA TYR A 153 -6.62 -14.76 1.60
C TYR A 153 -5.46 -15.69 1.28
N SER A 154 -5.04 -15.71 0.02
CA SER A 154 -3.84 -16.41 -0.43
C SER A 154 -2.69 -15.41 -0.52
N HIS A 155 -1.60 -15.68 0.19
CA HIS A 155 -0.36 -14.90 0.20
C HIS A 155 0.78 -15.75 -0.36
N THR A 156 1.49 -15.22 -1.36
CA THR A 156 2.51 -16.00 -2.09
C THR A 156 3.81 -15.22 -2.28
N GLU A 157 4.86 -15.97 -2.63
CA GLU A 157 6.15 -15.50 -3.19
C GLU A 157 7.06 -14.68 -2.28
N THR A 158 6.57 -13.61 -1.67
CA THR A 158 7.40 -12.67 -0.91
C THR A 158 6.61 -11.95 0.18
N GLN A 159 7.31 -11.58 1.25
CA GLN A 159 6.88 -10.55 2.17
C GLN A 159 8.11 -9.72 2.54
N VAL A 160 8.07 -8.42 2.29
CA VAL A 160 9.01 -7.46 2.86
C VAL A 160 8.32 -6.11 3.01
N LEU A 161 8.59 -5.43 4.13
CA LEU A 161 8.11 -4.09 4.41
C LEU A 161 9.29 -3.13 4.57
N HIS A 162 9.43 -2.16 3.68
CA HIS A 162 10.38 -1.07 3.89
C HIS A 162 9.66 0.04 4.65
N ILE A 163 10.25 0.58 5.71
CA ILE A 163 9.66 1.66 6.50
C ILE A 163 10.65 2.80 6.72
N GLY A 164 10.15 4.02 6.88
CA GLY A 164 10.91 5.19 7.31
C GLY A 164 9.96 6.24 7.88
N VAL A 165 10.49 7.19 8.65
CA VAL A 165 9.69 8.29 9.19
C VAL A 165 9.48 9.34 8.10
N TYR A 166 8.29 9.93 8.05
CA TYR A 166 7.97 11.01 7.11
C TYR A 166 7.54 12.30 7.85
N PRO A 167 8.07 13.47 7.45
CA PRO A 167 9.16 13.67 6.50
C PRO A 167 10.52 13.29 7.13
N ALA A 168 11.41 12.70 6.33
CA ALA A 168 12.73 12.24 6.79
C ALA A 168 13.62 13.36 7.35
N CYS A 169 13.42 14.61 6.89
CA CYS A 169 14.23 15.75 7.33
C CYS A 169 13.87 16.29 8.72
N SER A 170 12.80 15.80 9.35
CA SER A 170 12.27 16.33 10.62
C SER A 170 12.07 15.23 11.68
N THR A 171 12.91 14.19 11.68
CA THR A 171 12.79 13.09 12.63
C THR A 171 13.19 13.48 14.05
N THR A 172 12.43 12.99 15.02
CA THR A 172 12.68 13.17 16.47
C THR A 172 13.11 11.85 17.12
N PRO A 173 13.70 11.88 18.33
CA PRO A 173 13.99 10.66 19.08
C PRO A 173 12.76 9.76 19.30
N LEU A 174 11.58 10.36 19.50
CA LEU A 174 10.32 9.63 19.64
C LEU A 174 9.95 8.89 18.34
N ASP A 175 10.17 9.50 17.17
CA ASP A 175 9.91 8.84 15.89
C ASP A 175 10.81 7.62 15.70
N HIS A 176 12.09 7.72 16.08
CA HIS A 176 13.04 6.60 16.04
C HIS A 176 12.64 5.46 17.00
N GLU A 177 12.13 5.79 18.19
CA GLU A 177 11.61 4.79 19.12
C GLU A 177 10.37 4.10 18.54
N ASN A 178 9.42 4.87 18.03
CA ASN A 178 8.16 4.37 17.48
C ASN A 178 8.37 3.47 16.27
N ILE A 179 9.20 3.88 15.30
CA ILE A 179 9.48 3.06 14.11
C ILE A 179 10.22 1.77 14.46
N LYS A 180 11.15 1.82 15.42
CA LYS A 180 11.86 0.62 15.90
C LYS A 180 10.93 -0.33 16.63
N SER A 181 10.04 0.20 17.48
CA SER A 181 9.03 -0.59 18.19
C SER A 181 8.08 -1.30 17.21
N PHE A 182 7.64 -0.59 16.16
CA PHE A 182 6.83 -1.19 15.09
C PHE A 182 7.61 -2.27 14.31
N SER A 183 8.87 -2.00 13.96
CA SER A 183 9.75 -2.98 13.28
C SER A 183 9.88 -4.27 14.08
N ASN A 184 10.18 -4.15 15.38
CA ASN A 184 10.34 -5.31 16.26
C ASN A 184 9.08 -6.20 16.31
N LEU A 185 7.87 -5.62 16.19
CA LEU A 185 6.62 -6.40 16.15
C LEU A 185 6.49 -7.19 14.86
N ILE A 186 6.87 -6.61 13.71
CA ILE A 186 6.87 -7.31 12.43
C ILE A 186 7.92 -8.44 12.45
N GLU A 187 9.12 -8.17 12.93
CA GLU A 187 10.19 -9.17 13.05
C GLU A 187 9.82 -10.31 14.01
N ALA A 188 9.21 -10.00 15.15
CA ALA A 188 8.74 -11.00 16.10
C ALA A 188 7.66 -11.94 15.51
N ALA A 189 6.93 -11.50 14.48
CA ALA A 189 6.00 -12.34 13.74
C ALA A 189 6.70 -13.29 12.73
N GLY A 190 8.02 -13.13 12.55
CA GLY A 190 8.84 -13.83 11.56
C GLY A 190 8.77 -13.20 10.16
N ALA A 191 8.39 -11.92 10.07
CA ALA A 191 8.27 -11.17 8.83
C ALA A 191 9.45 -10.19 8.64
N ASP A 192 9.81 -9.95 7.39
CA ASP A 192 10.93 -9.09 7.01
C ASP A 192 10.51 -7.63 6.97
N VAL A 193 11.31 -6.78 7.61
CA VAL A 193 11.16 -5.33 7.61
C VAL A 193 12.53 -4.66 7.52
N ALA A 194 12.62 -3.58 6.77
CA ALA A 194 13.84 -2.79 6.62
C ALA A 194 13.55 -1.33 6.93
N ILE A 195 14.28 -0.75 7.87
CA ILE A 195 14.20 0.68 8.22
C ILE A 195 15.14 1.47 7.32
N HIS A 196 14.62 2.54 6.72
CA HIS A 196 15.36 3.47 5.85
C HIS A 196 15.32 4.87 6.44
N GLU A 197 16.45 5.56 6.38
CA GLU A 197 16.50 6.99 6.71
C GLU A 197 15.65 7.80 5.73
N GLU A 198 15.73 7.47 4.43
CA GLU A 198 14.94 8.09 3.37
C GLU A 198 14.13 7.04 2.61
N VAL A 199 12.95 6.72 3.14
CA VAL A 199 12.05 5.71 2.55
C VAL A 199 11.38 6.17 1.26
N GLN A 200 11.40 7.47 0.93
CA GLN A 200 10.87 7.94 -0.35
C GLN A 200 11.66 7.36 -1.54
N ILE A 201 12.95 7.03 -1.36
CA ILE A 201 13.74 6.31 -2.37
C ILE A 201 13.08 4.96 -2.72
N GLU A 202 12.66 4.19 -1.71
CA GLU A 202 12.03 2.88 -1.90
C GLU A 202 10.63 3.03 -2.51
N ARG A 203 9.90 4.11 -2.20
CA ARG A 203 8.63 4.43 -2.89
C ARG A 203 8.86 4.64 -4.37
N TRP A 204 9.82 5.48 -4.76
CA TRP A 204 10.13 5.75 -6.16
C TRP A 204 10.59 4.49 -6.89
N LYS A 205 11.49 3.68 -6.30
CA LYS A 205 11.92 2.40 -6.89
C LYS A 205 10.75 1.45 -7.14
N LYS A 206 9.80 1.37 -6.21
CA LYS A 206 8.57 0.58 -6.41
C LYS A 206 7.66 1.21 -7.45
N LEU A 207 7.58 2.54 -7.48
CA LEU A 207 6.74 3.29 -8.41
C LEU A 207 7.17 3.10 -9.86
N VAL A 208 8.47 2.96 -10.15
CA VAL A 208 8.97 2.64 -11.50
C VAL A 208 8.23 1.43 -12.09
N ALA A 209 7.97 0.39 -11.28
CA ALA A 209 7.14 -0.75 -11.71
C ALA A 209 5.64 -0.48 -11.60
N ASN A 210 5.16 0.11 -10.50
CA ASN A 210 3.73 0.27 -10.27
C ASN A 210 3.07 1.27 -11.23
N ALA A 211 3.71 2.40 -11.54
CA ALA A 211 3.18 3.41 -12.46
C ALA A 211 3.26 2.98 -13.94
N THR A 212 3.84 1.82 -14.23
CA THR A 212 3.97 1.29 -15.60
C THR A 212 3.22 -0.04 -15.75
N TRP A 213 3.60 -1.09 -15.02
CA TRP A 213 2.94 -2.40 -15.12
C TRP A 213 1.47 -2.38 -14.70
N ASN A 214 1.10 -1.67 -13.62
CA ASN A 214 -0.30 -1.63 -13.20
C ASN A 214 -1.22 -1.03 -14.27
N PRO A 215 -0.97 0.19 -14.80
CA PRO A 215 -1.79 0.74 -15.87
C PRO A 215 -1.81 -0.11 -17.13
N ILE A 216 -0.64 -0.59 -17.58
CA ILE A 216 -0.53 -1.35 -18.84
C ILE A 216 -1.32 -2.66 -18.75
N CYS A 217 -1.13 -3.43 -17.67
CA CYS A 217 -1.84 -4.69 -17.49
C CYS A 217 -3.35 -4.47 -17.29
N ALA A 218 -3.73 -3.41 -16.57
CA ALA A 218 -5.13 -3.04 -16.38
C ALA A 218 -5.84 -2.70 -17.71
N LEU A 219 -5.22 -1.88 -18.55
CA LEU A 219 -5.78 -1.45 -19.84
C LEU A 219 -5.80 -2.58 -20.88
N SER A 220 -4.71 -3.35 -20.97
CA SER A 220 -4.59 -4.45 -21.94
C SER A 220 -5.35 -5.71 -21.51
N ARG A 221 -5.66 -5.85 -20.22
CA ARG A 221 -6.14 -7.08 -19.57
C ARG A 221 -5.17 -8.27 -19.68
N CYS A 222 -3.93 -8.02 -20.05
CA CYS A 222 -2.86 -8.99 -20.05
C CYS A 222 -2.10 -8.94 -18.72
N ARG A 223 -1.56 -10.06 -18.29
CA ARG A 223 -0.48 -10.09 -17.30
C ARG A 223 0.81 -9.52 -17.91
N ASP A 224 1.79 -9.22 -17.07
CA ASP A 224 3.00 -8.52 -17.53
C ASP A 224 3.77 -9.29 -18.61
N LEU A 225 3.95 -10.60 -18.46
CA LEU A 225 4.65 -11.43 -19.45
C LEU A 225 3.79 -11.67 -20.70
N GLU A 226 2.47 -11.80 -20.56
CA GLU A 226 1.54 -11.86 -21.70
C GLU A 226 1.61 -10.57 -22.54
N PHE A 227 1.63 -9.40 -21.90
CA PHE A 227 1.76 -8.12 -22.58
C PHE A 227 3.07 -8.03 -23.37
N LEU A 228 4.19 -8.45 -22.75
CA LEU A 228 5.47 -8.52 -23.46
C LEU A 228 5.41 -9.43 -24.68
N GLN A 229 4.67 -10.53 -24.64
CA GLN A 229 4.54 -11.42 -25.81
C GLN A 229 3.64 -10.88 -26.92
N ALA A 230 2.72 -9.96 -26.62
CA ALA A 230 1.79 -9.42 -27.61
C ALA A 230 2.51 -8.67 -28.75
N SER A 231 3.63 -8.01 -28.44
CA SER A 231 4.53 -7.41 -29.43
C SER A 231 5.93 -7.24 -28.80
N PRO A 232 6.81 -8.26 -28.87
CA PRO A 232 8.02 -8.31 -28.04
C PRO A 232 8.90 -7.06 -28.01
N ASP A 233 9.30 -6.56 -29.18
CA ASP A 233 10.21 -5.42 -29.26
C ASP A 233 9.50 -4.13 -28.85
N LEU A 234 8.29 -3.88 -29.37
CA LEU A 234 7.55 -2.66 -29.12
C LEU A 234 7.01 -2.56 -27.68
N ALA A 235 6.55 -3.67 -27.11
CA ALA A 235 6.07 -3.75 -25.73
C ALA A 235 7.21 -3.53 -24.74
N GLN A 236 8.38 -4.11 -25.01
CA GLN A 236 9.57 -3.91 -24.19
C GLN A 236 10.07 -2.46 -24.27
N GLU A 237 10.13 -1.87 -25.46
CA GLU A 237 10.50 -0.47 -25.63
C GLU A 237 9.50 0.42 -24.86
N PHE A 238 8.21 0.21 -25.06
CA PHE A 238 7.17 1.00 -24.40
C PHE A 238 7.27 0.95 -22.87
N ILE A 239 7.48 -0.24 -22.27
CA ILE A 239 7.63 -0.35 -20.81
C ILE A 239 8.90 0.35 -20.32
N VAL A 240 10.04 0.19 -21.01
CA VAL A 240 11.31 0.81 -20.62
C VAL A 240 11.23 2.33 -20.70
N GLU A 241 10.68 2.88 -21.78
CA GLU A 241 10.50 4.33 -21.91
C GLU A 241 9.51 4.89 -20.89
N SER A 242 8.43 4.15 -20.58
CA SER A 242 7.49 4.55 -19.51
C SER A 242 8.16 4.53 -18.14
N MET A 243 9.04 3.55 -17.87
CA MET A 243 9.82 3.50 -16.63
C MET A 243 10.81 4.67 -16.55
N ARG A 244 11.42 5.06 -17.68
CA ARG A 244 12.34 6.20 -17.76
C ARG A 244 11.66 7.54 -17.51
N GLU A 245 10.40 7.69 -17.91
CA GLU A 245 9.58 8.84 -17.54
C GLU A 245 9.44 8.94 -16.00
N VAL A 246 9.16 7.83 -15.30
CA VAL A 246 9.12 7.82 -13.82
C VAL A 246 10.48 8.18 -13.21
N VAL A 247 11.57 7.62 -13.73
CA VAL A 247 12.95 7.92 -13.28
C VAL A 247 13.27 9.41 -13.46
N SER A 248 12.85 10.01 -14.57
CA SER A 248 13.08 11.44 -14.85
C SER A 248 12.35 12.34 -13.86
N VAL A 249 11.11 11.99 -13.48
CA VAL A 249 10.37 12.71 -12.44
C VAL A 249 11.04 12.52 -11.08
N ALA A 250 11.43 11.29 -10.72
CA ALA A 250 12.15 11.01 -9.47
C ALA A 250 13.44 11.84 -9.37
N ALA A 251 14.18 11.98 -10.47
CA ALA A 251 15.37 12.80 -10.55
C ALA A 251 15.08 14.29 -10.31
N ALA A 252 14.05 14.83 -10.93
CA ALA A 252 13.60 16.20 -10.69
C ALA A 252 13.07 16.41 -9.26
N SER A 253 12.59 15.34 -8.61
CA SER A 253 12.19 15.30 -7.19
C SER A 253 13.36 15.12 -6.21
N GLY A 254 14.61 15.07 -6.68
CA GLY A 254 15.81 14.98 -5.85
C GLY A 254 16.34 13.56 -5.61
N TYR A 255 15.76 12.54 -6.26
CA TYR A 255 16.12 11.13 -6.04
C TYR A 255 16.94 10.51 -7.19
N GLY A 256 17.48 11.34 -8.10
CA GLY A 256 18.15 10.89 -9.33
C GLY A 256 19.44 10.09 -9.12
N ASN A 257 20.06 10.20 -7.94
CA ASN A 257 21.24 9.40 -7.58
C ASN A 257 20.88 7.97 -7.12
N HIS A 258 19.60 7.70 -6.82
CA HIS A 258 19.14 6.45 -6.24
C HIS A 258 18.14 5.69 -7.11
N VAL A 259 17.43 6.41 -7.97
CA VAL A 259 16.42 5.89 -8.90
C VAL A 259 16.94 6.16 -10.30
N THR A 260 17.50 5.13 -10.93
CA THR A 260 18.34 5.24 -12.14
C THR A 260 17.94 4.20 -13.19
N GLU A 261 18.64 4.15 -14.33
CA GLU A 261 18.51 3.08 -15.33
C GLU A 261 18.73 1.66 -14.75
N ASP A 262 19.53 1.53 -13.69
CA ASP A 262 19.69 0.25 -12.99
C ASP A 262 18.38 -0.20 -12.33
N THR A 263 17.57 0.76 -11.85
CA THR A 263 16.24 0.47 -11.33
C THR A 263 15.33 -0.08 -12.44
N ILE A 264 15.37 0.53 -13.63
CA ILE A 264 14.62 0.04 -14.81
C ILE A 264 15.06 -1.38 -15.16
N SER A 265 16.37 -1.60 -15.27
CA SER A 265 16.97 -2.89 -15.62
C SER A 265 16.58 -3.98 -14.62
N ALA A 266 16.63 -3.68 -13.32
CA ALA A 266 16.21 -4.60 -12.26
C ALA A 266 14.72 -4.93 -12.33
N GLN A 267 13.85 -3.94 -12.58
CA GLN A 267 12.41 -4.17 -12.70
C GLN A 267 12.06 -5.01 -13.93
N LEU A 268 12.69 -4.74 -15.08
CA LEU A 268 12.47 -5.50 -16.30
C LEU A 268 13.00 -6.93 -16.17
N ALA A 269 14.19 -7.12 -15.60
CA ALA A 269 14.75 -8.45 -15.34
C ALA A 269 13.84 -9.28 -14.43
N ARG A 270 13.30 -8.65 -13.38
CA ARG A 270 12.33 -9.29 -12.48
C ARG A 270 11.08 -9.75 -13.23
N SER A 271 10.52 -8.94 -14.13
CA SER A 271 9.35 -9.32 -14.93
C SER A 271 9.67 -10.47 -15.89
N LYS A 272 10.82 -10.42 -16.58
CA LYS A 272 11.24 -11.48 -17.53
C LYS A 272 11.58 -12.81 -16.85
N ALA A 273 11.98 -12.79 -15.58
CA ALA A 273 12.27 -14.00 -14.81
C ALA A 273 11.01 -14.73 -14.30
N ARG A 274 9.82 -14.16 -14.47
CA ARG A 274 8.55 -14.78 -14.03
C ARG A 274 8.19 -15.97 -14.91
N LYS A 275 7.52 -16.96 -14.31
CA LYS A 275 6.93 -18.07 -15.06
C LYS A 275 5.70 -17.59 -15.82
N TRP A 276 5.45 -18.16 -16.99
CA TRP A 276 4.20 -17.95 -17.75
C TRP A 276 2.97 -18.24 -16.88
N PRO A 277 1.89 -17.43 -16.94
CA PRO A 277 1.65 -16.25 -17.80
C PRO A 277 2.17 -14.92 -17.25
N GLY A 278 3.04 -14.94 -16.24
CA GLY A 278 3.46 -13.75 -15.51
C GLY A 278 2.52 -13.43 -14.35
N VAL A 279 2.68 -12.23 -13.80
CA VAL A 279 1.95 -11.75 -12.63
C VAL A 279 0.78 -10.88 -13.06
N GLU A 280 -0.34 -11.07 -12.38
CA GLU A 280 -1.48 -10.17 -12.40
C GLU A 280 -1.24 -9.04 -11.38
N PRO A 281 -1.00 -7.78 -11.82
CA PRO A 281 -0.80 -6.69 -10.88
C PRO A 281 -2.12 -6.26 -10.22
N SER A 282 -2.04 -5.58 -9.07
CA SER A 282 -3.22 -5.27 -8.24
C SER A 282 -4.32 -4.50 -8.95
N MET A 283 -3.96 -3.62 -9.90
CA MET A 283 -4.90 -2.84 -10.68
C MET A 283 -5.66 -3.68 -11.71
N LEU A 284 -4.99 -4.67 -12.34
CA LEU A 284 -5.68 -5.66 -13.19
C LEU A 284 -6.64 -6.51 -12.35
N ALA A 285 -6.21 -6.97 -11.19
CA ALA A 285 -7.06 -7.71 -10.26
C ALA A 285 -8.30 -6.91 -9.81
N ASP A 286 -8.21 -5.58 -9.73
CA ASP A 286 -9.36 -4.71 -9.47
C ASP A 286 -10.32 -4.64 -10.64
N ILE A 287 -9.82 -4.45 -11.86
CA ILE A 287 -10.66 -4.43 -13.06
C ILE A 287 -11.39 -5.75 -13.23
N VAL A 288 -10.69 -6.88 -13.11
CA VAL A 288 -11.28 -8.22 -13.23
C VAL A 288 -12.41 -8.42 -12.21
N ALA A 289 -12.24 -7.89 -11.00
CA ALA A 289 -13.24 -7.97 -9.94
C ALA A 289 -14.24 -6.80 -9.93
N GLY A 290 -14.20 -5.91 -10.92
CA GLY A 290 -15.09 -4.74 -11.00
C GLY A 290 -14.93 -3.74 -9.84
N ARG A 291 -13.76 -3.65 -9.21
CA ARG A 291 -13.47 -2.74 -8.09
C ARG A 291 -12.82 -1.43 -8.56
N PRO A 292 -12.92 -0.33 -7.79
CA PRO A 292 -12.21 0.90 -8.11
C PRO A 292 -10.70 0.73 -7.96
N MET A 293 -9.95 1.45 -8.80
CA MET A 293 -8.49 1.37 -8.89
C MET A 293 -7.79 2.52 -8.16
N GLU A 294 -6.54 2.31 -7.77
CA GLU A 294 -5.66 3.36 -7.19
C GLU A 294 -5.04 4.25 -8.28
N VAL A 295 -5.88 4.82 -9.16
CA VAL A 295 -5.39 5.60 -10.32
C VAL A 295 -4.61 6.84 -9.88
N GLU A 296 -5.17 7.61 -8.94
CA GLU A 296 -4.53 8.85 -8.48
C GLU A 296 -3.23 8.60 -7.72
N GLY A 297 -3.24 7.72 -6.72
CA GLY A 297 -2.05 7.47 -5.90
C GLY A 297 -0.88 6.87 -6.68
N ILE A 298 -1.15 6.11 -7.76
CA ILE A 298 -0.09 5.43 -8.52
C ILE A 298 0.36 6.23 -9.74
N VAL A 299 -0.55 6.59 -10.65
CA VAL A 299 -0.19 7.24 -11.92
C VAL A 299 -0.48 8.74 -11.87
N GLY A 300 -1.56 9.14 -11.21
CA GLY A 300 -1.95 10.56 -11.11
C GLY A 300 -0.91 11.41 -10.40
N GLU A 301 -0.40 10.96 -9.26
CA GLU A 301 0.54 11.76 -8.47
C GLU A 301 1.88 11.95 -9.18
N VAL A 302 2.39 10.94 -9.90
CA VAL A 302 3.64 11.11 -10.69
C VAL A 302 3.43 12.02 -11.89
N VAL A 303 2.26 12.00 -12.54
CA VAL A 303 1.93 12.94 -13.64
C VAL A 303 1.80 14.38 -13.11
N LYS A 304 1.18 14.55 -11.94
CA LYS A 304 1.09 15.85 -11.27
C LYS A 304 2.49 16.37 -10.89
N GLU A 305 3.31 15.55 -10.25
CA GLU A 305 4.69 15.87 -9.88
C GLU A 305 5.54 16.24 -11.12
N ALA A 306 5.37 15.51 -12.23
CA ALA A 306 6.04 15.82 -13.49
C ALA A 306 5.68 17.22 -13.99
N LYS A 307 4.39 17.57 -13.97
CA LYS A 307 3.89 18.88 -14.38
C LYS A 307 4.43 19.99 -13.48
N ASP A 308 4.39 19.81 -12.17
CA ASP A 308 4.87 20.80 -11.20
C ASP A 308 6.38 21.06 -11.34
N ARG A 309 7.13 20.09 -11.89
CA ARG A 309 8.58 20.18 -12.13
C ARG A 309 8.98 20.43 -13.58
N GLY A 310 8.02 20.56 -14.50
CA GLY A 310 8.29 20.77 -15.92
C GLY A 310 8.97 19.58 -16.62
N VAL A 311 8.72 18.35 -16.17
CA VAL A 311 9.23 17.11 -16.79
C VAL A 311 8.18 16.56 -17.76
N ASN A 312 8.58 16.28 -19.01
CA ASN A 312 7.70 15.69 -20.01
C ASN A 312 7.54 14.18 -19.77
N VAL A 313 6.30 13.72 -19.61
CA VAL A 313 5.96 12.30 -19.37
C VAL A 313 4.79 11.82 -20.25
N PRO A 314 4.90 11.90 -21.59
CA PRO A 314 3.77 11.68 -22.49
C PRO A 314 3.16 10.27 -22.41
N ARG A 315 3.95 9.22 -22.11
CA ARG A 315 3.41 7.87 -21.94
C ARG A 315 2.63 7.76 -20.65
N LEU A 316 3.16 8.28 -19.54
CA LEU A 316 2.44 8.30 -18.26
C LEU A 316 1.15 9.14 -18.33
N GLU A 317 1.18 10.29 -19.01
CA GLU A 317 -0.03 11.10 -19.26
C GLU A 317 -1.09 10.32 -20.05
N THR A 318 -0.66 9.58 -21.08
CA THR A 318 -1.56 8.73 -21.88
C THR A 318 -2.16 7.60 -21.03
N LEU A 319 -1.32 6.88 -20.27
CA LEU A 319 -1.77 5.80 -19.38
C LEU A 319 -2.72 6.33 -18.30
N TYR A 320 -2.41 7.48 -17.71
CA TYR A 320 -3.27 8.15 -16.73
C TYR A 320 -4.64 8.48 -17.32
N LEU A 321 -4.68 9.16 -18.48
CA LEU A 321 -5.93 9.57 -19.12
C LEU A 321 -6.83 8.37 -19.46
N LEU A 322 -6.25 7.31 -20.03
CA LEU A 322 -6.99 6.09 -20.39
C LEU A 322 -7.52 5.37 -19.14
N LEU A 323 -6.69 5.24 -18.09
CA LEU A 323 -7.13 4.66 -16.82
C LEU A 323 -8.24 5.46 -16.17
N LYS A 324 -8.15 6.79 -16.17
CA LYS A 324 -9.18 7.69 -15.62
C LYS A 324 -10.52 7.49 -16.34
N GLY A 325 -10.48 7.39 -17.66
CA GLY A 325 -11.67 7.08 -18.47
C GLY A 325 -12.25 5.70 -18.15
N TYR A 326 -11.40 4.69 -18.01
CA TYR A 326 -11.81 3.33 -17.65
C TYR A 326 -12.44 3.31 -16.26
N ASP A 327 -11.76 3.81 -15.22
CA ASP A 327 -12.26 3.78 -13.83
C ASP A 327 -13.61 4.50 -13.71
N TRP A 328 -13.78 5.61 -14.45
CA TRP A 328 -15.06 6.31 -14.54
C TRP A 328 -16.15 5.47 -15.20
N ALA A 329 -15.85 4.78 -16.30
CA ALA A 329 -16.80 3.90 -16.97
C ALA A 329 -17.20 2.71 -16.07
N LEU A 330 -16.24 2.13 -15.35
CA LEU A 330 -16.52 1.08 -14.35
C LEU A 330 -17.37 1.59 -13.18
N ALA A 331 -17.15 2.82 -12.71
CA ALA A 331 -17.96 3.39 -11.65
C ALA A 331 -19.42 3.54 -12.09
N LYS A 332 -19.68 3.90 -13.36
CA LYS A 332 -21.02 3.97 -13.92
C LYS A 332 -21.72 2.61 -13.98
N SER A 333 -21.01 1.54 -14.32
CA SER A 333 -21.61 0.20 -14.41
C SER A 333 -21.93 -0.41 -13.04
N ARG A 334 -21.54 0.23 -11.93
CA ARG A 334 -21.83 -0.21 -10.55
C ARG A 334 -23.02 0.50 -9.92
N GLN A 335 -23.52 1.58 -10.54
CA GLN A 335 -24.71 2.32 -10.12
C GLN A 335 -25.96 1.72 -10.76
#